data_AF-A0A835XL72-F1
#
_entry.id   AF-A0A835XL72-F1
#
_cell.length_a   1.000
_cell.length_b   1.000
_cell.length_c   1.000
_cell.angle_alpha   90.00
_cell.angle_beta   90.00
_cell.angle_gamma   90.00
#
_symmetry.space_group_name_H-M   'P 1'
#
loop_
_entity.id
_entity.type
_entity.pdbx_description
1 polymer ?
#
loop_
_entity_poly.entity_id
_entity_poly.type
_entity_poly.pdbx_seq_one_letter_code
_entity_poly.pdbx_strand_id
1 'polypeptide(L)'
;MLPPALDWRSAPKPPAGIDLNKFAARLLAPPANDQLPRLNALVVVEGFNDCLALHRAVRAPAFVLGGGYAVADAMRPELRYLADLAQAGLLPRTLVVFTDPDWQGRMFRTYLEDLFHPWTGAAAGAADGPGPGSAEPAGAGSAASAGAAGRGRRAAGAAAGGAAAGAVAGDASAPPPVGQQQDPGRRRAVSPEGGLVVRHAFLSVELGTSEEDSGRHEAGNVGVEHASPAAIQACLRRARPGFGPSRSDFTSERLQADGLVGSWSDKEKVAGPKLRRVRFCRALGIDEVGNGKALAKVLNRFFSAQEYAAALAAAEAGLQPGQQA
;
A
#
# COMPACT_ATOMS: atom_id res chain seq x y z
N MET A 1 11.44 8.04 -31.27
CA MET A 1 10.82 9.36 -31.07
C MET A 1 10.44 9.45 -29.60
N LEU A 2 10.93 10.45 -28.86
CA LEU A 2 10.57 10.64 -27.44
C LEU A 2 9.11 11.12 -27.34
N PRO A 3 8.34 10.76 -26.31
CA PRO A 3 6.95 11.16 -26.17
C PRO A 3 6.86 12.69 -26.04
N PRO A 4 5.87 13.33 -26.71
CA PRO A 4 5.79 14.78 -26.83
C PRO A 4 5.37 15.51 -25.54
N ALA A 5 5.05 14.78 -24.46
CA ALA A 5 4.48 15.35 -23.24
C ALA A 5 5.51 15.97 -22.27
N LEU A 6 6.81 15.73 -22.49
CA LEU A 6 7.89 16.22 -21.61
C LEU A 6 8.84 17.12 -22.39
N ASP A 7 9.26 18.22 -21.76
CA ASP A 7 10.32 19.06 -22.31
C ASP A 7 11.70 18.43 -22.04
N TRP A 8 12.05 17.45 -22.88
CA TRP A 8 13.31 16.73 -22.82
C TRP A 8 14.55 17.62 -22.98
N ARG A 9 14.42 18.85 -23.48
CA ARG A 9 15.57 19.79 -23.59
C ARG A 9 15.97 20.33 -22.23
N SER A 10 15.01 20.49 -21.33
CA SER A 10 15.21 20.92 -19.94
C SER A 10 15.45 19.78 -18.96
N ALA A 11 15.32 18.52 -19.42
CA ALA A 11 15.45 17.36 -18.56
C ALA A 11 16.88 17.21 -18.01
N PRO A 12 17.05 16.79 -16.74
CA PRO A 12 18.34 16.42 -16.21
C PRO A 12 18.98 15.33 -17.08
N LYS A 13 20.31 15.24 -17.10
CA LYS A 13 20.98 14.20 -17.89
C LYS A 13 20.65 12.83 -17.28
N PRO A 14 20.22 11.83 -18.08
CA PRO A 14 19.96 10.50 -17.56
C PRO A 14 21.26 9.87 -17.02
N PRO A 15 21.15 9.03 -15.97
CA PRO A 15 22.23 8.15 -15.53
C PRO A 15 22.87 7.35 -16.68
N ALA A 16 24.16 7.03 -16.53
CA ALA A 16 24.87 6.22 -17.51
C ALA A 16 24.19 4.84 -17.70
N GLY A 17 24.09 4.39 -18.95
CA GLY A 17 23.48 3.10 -19.30
C GLY A 17 21.96 3.13 -19.51
N ILE A 18 21.28 4.25 -19.27
CA ILE A 18 19.86 4.39 -19.62
C ILE A 18 19.71 4.65 -21.12
N ASP A 19 18.98 3.76 -21.80
CA ASP A 19 18.47 4.01 -23.14
C ASP A 19 17.25 4.92 -23.05
N LEU A 20 17.45 6.21 -23.35
CA LEU A 20 16.39 7.22 -23.28
C LEU A 20 15.18 6.88 -24.14
N ASN A 21 15.34 6.22 -25.30
CA ASN A 21 14.20 5.88 -26.15
C ASN A 21 13.34 4.78 -25.53
N LYS A 22 13.98 3.77 -24.91
CA LYS A 22 13.26 2.71 -24.20
C LYS A 22 12.58 3.23 -22.95
N PHE A 23 13.27 4.05 -22.16
CA PHE A 23 12.71 4.71 -20.99
C PHE A 23 11.49 5.56 -21.38
N ALA A 24 11.65 6.40 -22.39
CA ALA A 24 10.61 7.25 -22.93
C ALA A 24 9.39 6.47 -23.44
N ALA A 25 9.59 5.29 -24.04
CA ALA A 25 8.49 4.43 -24.49
C ALA A 25 7.63 3.88 -23.33
N ARG A 26 8.19 3.80 -22.12
CA ARG A 26 7.48 3.39 -20.89
C ARG A 26 6.76 4.53 -20.19
N LEU A 27 7.01 5.77 -20.57
CA LEU A 27 6.42 6.96 -19.95
C LEU A 27 5.30 7.52 -20.82
N LEU A 28 4.06 7.23 -20.42
CA LEU A 28 2.85 7.52 -21.17
C LEU A 28 2.26 8.85 -20.70
N ALA A 29 1.93 9.70 -21.68
CA ALA A 29 1.27 10.97 -21.45
C ALA A 29 -0.19 10.75 -20.98
N PRO A 30 -0.75 11.64 -20.15
CA PRO A 30 -2.16 11.56 -19.76
C PRO A 30 -3.08 11.52 -20.99
N PRO A 31 -4.25 10.85 -20.90
CA PRO A 31 -5.21 10.87 -21.99
C PRO A 31 -5.72 12.31 -22.25
N ALA A 32 -6.07 12.59 -23.50
CA ALA A 32 -6.61 13.90 -23.90
C ALA A 32 -8.05 14.15 -23.43
N ASN A 33 -8.73 13.14 -22.88
CA ASN A 33 -10.12 13.24 -22.44
C ASN A 33 -10.25 14.15 -21.20
N ASP A 34 -10.76 15.37 -21.40
CA ASP A 34 -10.96 16.37 -20.35
C ASP A 34 -12.14 16.05 -19.40
N GLN A 35 -12.99 15.07 -19.74
CA GLN A 35 -14.10 14.63 -18.87
C GLN A 35 -13.65 13.70 -17.74
N LEU A 36 -12.43 13.14 -17.84
CA LEU A 36 -11.90 12.26 -16.81
C LEU A 36 -11.40 13.07 -15.61
N PRO A 37 -11.58 12.56 -14.37
CA PRO A 37 -11.02 13.20 -13.19
C PRO A 37 -9.49 13.27 -13.29
N ARG A 38 -8.93 14.45 -13.02
CA ARG A 38 -7.48 14.66 -13.00
C ARG A 38 -6.88 14.09 -11.72
N LEU A 39 -5.78 13.37 -11.84
CA LEU A 39 -4.97 12.91 -10.71
C LEU A 39 -3.59 13.54 -10.83
N ASN A 40 -3.20 14.34 -9.83
CA ASN A 40 -1.89 14.98 -9.78
C ASN A 40 -0.81 14.03 -9.25
N ALA A 41 -0.59 12.92 -9.96
CA ALA A 41 0.42 11.92 -9.63
C ALA A 41 0.90 11.21 -10.91
N LEU A 42 2.14 10.72 -10.90
CA LEU A 42 2.59 9.71 -11.85
C LEU A 42 2.13 8.34 -11.34
N VAL A 43 1.39 7.59 -12.15
CA VAL A 43 0.94 6.25 -11.76
C VAL A 43 1.89 5.21 -12.34
N VAL A 44 2.46 4.35 -11.50
CA VAL A 44 3.28 3.22 -11.93
C VAL A 44 2.39 1.99 -12.02
N VAL A 45 2.38 1.36 -13.19
CA VAL A 45 1.60 0.16 -13.50
C VAL A 45 2.51 -0.95 -14.02
N GLU A 46 2.04 -2.20 -13.94
CA GLU A 46 2.84 -3.36 -14.32
C GLU A 46 2.92 -3.51 -15.84
N GLY A 47 1.77 -3.48 -16.51
CA GLY A 47 1.62 -3.71 -17.94
C GLY A 47 0.98 -2.56 -18.72
N PHE A 48 1.01 -2.71 -20.05
CA PHE A 48 0.37 -1.76 -20.94
C PHE A 48 -1.17 -1.81 -20.86
N ASN A 49 -1.76 -3.00 -20.65
CA ASN A 49 -3.21 -3.13 -20.49
C ASN A 49 -3.71 -2.39 -19.25
N ASP A 50 -2.97 -2.46 -18.14
CA ASP A 50 -3.23 -1.69 -16.92
C ASP A 50 -3.20 -0.18 -17.20
N CYS A 51 -2.23 0.27 -17.99
CA CYS A 51 -2.14 1.66 -18.42
C CYS A 51 -3.39 2.08 -19.21
N LEU A 52 -3.89 1.21 -20.10
CA LEU A 52 -5.14 1.47 -20.84
C LEU A 52 -6.34 1.55 -19.89
N ALA A 53 -6.45 0.65 -18.91
CA ALA A 53 -7.53 0.67 -17.93
C ALA A 53 -7.46 1.93 -17.04
N LEU A 54 -6.27 2.29 -16.59
CA LEU A 54 -6.01 3.54 -15.88
C LEU A 54 -6.46 4.76 -16.70
N HIS A 55 -6.09 4.83 -17.98
CA HIS A 55 -6.41 5.96 -18.85
C HIS A 55 -7.89 6.03 -19.25
N ARG A 56 -8.66 4.95 -19.05
CA ARG A 56 -10.13 4.98 -19.11
C ARG A 56 -10.75 5.55 -17.83
N ALA A 57 -10.03 5.53 -16.72
CA ALA A 57 -10.53 5.90 -15.40
C ALA A 57 -10.15 7.31 -14.95
N VAL A 58 -8.90 7.74 -15.22
CA VAL A 58 -8.36 9.00 -14.73
C VAL A 58 -7.45 9.65 -15.77
N ARG A 59 -7.24 10.96 -15.61
CA ARG A 59 -6.26 11.71 -16.37
C ARG A 59 -4.98 11.91 -15.56
N ALA A 60 -4.03 11.00 -15.75
CA ALA A 60 -2.72 10.99 -15.11
C ALA A 60 -1.65 10.50 -16.10
N PRO A 61 -0.39 10.96 -15.99
CA PRO A 61 0.71 10.29 -16.66
C PRO A 61 0.95 8.91 -16.02
N ALA A 62 1.42 7.96 -16.81
CA ALA A 62 1.70 6.62 -16.35
C ALA A 62 3.13 6.17 -16.71
N PHE A 63 3.75 5.38 -15.84
CA PHE A 63 4.99 4.67 -16.14
C PHE A 63 4.73 3.17 -16.11
N VAL A 64 4.98 2.51 -17.25
CA VAL A 64 4.80 1.06 -17.40
C VAL A 64 6.11 0.36 -17.12
N LEU A 65 6.14 -0.50 -16.10
CA LEU A 65 7.34 -1.27 -15.76
C LEU A 65 7.69 -2.23 -16.90
N GLY A 66 6.74 -3.11 -17.24
CA GLY A 66 6.92 -4.18 -18.22
C GLY A 66 7.85 -5.30 -17.72
N GLY A 67 7.56 -6.54 -18.13
CA GLY A 67 8.28 -7.72 -17.66
C GLY A 67 7.94 -8.09 -16.21
N GLY A 68 8.48 -9.20 -15.72
CA GLY A 68 8.29 -9.63 -14.32
C GLY A 68 9.23 -8.94 -13.34
N TYR A 69 9.07 -9.21 -12.03
CA TYR A 69 9.87 -8.60 -10.97
C TYR A 69 11.40 -8.68 -11.17
N ALA A 70 11.92 -9.76 -11.78
CA ALA A 70 13.34 -9.89 -12.08
C ALA A 70 13.88 -8.77 -13.00
N VAL A 71 13.01 -8.18 -13.83
CA VAL A 71 13.35 -7.04 -14.70
C VAL A 71 13.38 -5.72 -13.92
N ALA A 72 12.60 -5.61 -12.84
CA ALA A 72 12.50 -4.41 -12.02
C ALA A 72 13.88 -3.95 -11.51
N ASP A 73 14.71 -4.89 -11.06
CA ASP A 73 16.01 -4.54 -10.49
C ASP A 73 16.98 -3.97 -11.54
N ALA A 74 16.92 -4.50 -12.77
CA ALA A 74 17.66 -3.94 -13.89
C ALA A 74 17.14 -2.54 -14.29
N MET A 75 15.87 -2.24 -14.00
CA MET A 75 15.25 -0.93 -14.24
C MET A 75 15.52 0.10 -13.14
N ARG A 76 16.28 -0.25 -12.08
CA ARG A 76 16.61 0.66 -10.98
C ARG A 76 17.12 2.05 -11.44
N PRO A 77 18.02 2.17 -12.44
CA PRO A 77 18.47 3.48 -12.92
C PRO A 77 17.33 4.30 -13.55
N GLU A 78 16.46 3.65 -14.33
CA GLU A 78 15.28 4.28 -14.93
C GLU A 78 14.29 4.77 -13.87
N LEU A 79 14.03 3.95 -12.85
CA LEU A 79 13.13 4.30 -11.75
C LEU A 79 13.67 5.47 -10.93
N ARG A 80 14.97 5.50 -10.63
CA ARG A 80 15.61 6.64 -9.97
C ARG A 80 15.52 7.91 -10.80
N TYR A 81 15.67 7.79 -12.12
CA TYR A 81 15.55 8.94 -13.02
C TYR A 81 14.14 9.54 -13.04
N LEU A 82 13.07 8.79 -12.72
CA LEU A 82 11.74 9.36 -12.48
C LEU A 82 11.73 10.36 -11.32
N ALA A 83 12.49 10.08 -10.26
CA ALA A 83 12.61 10.99 -9.12
C ALA A 83 13.34 12.28 -9.53
N ASP A 84 14.38 12.18 -10.36
CA ASP A 84 15.10 13.35 -10.88
C ASP A 84 14.20 14.22 -11.76
N LEU A 85 13.39 13.60 -12.63
CA LEU A 85 12.41 14.30 -13.46
C LEU A 85 11.32 14.98 -12.61
N ALA A 86 10.85 14.33 -11.55
CA ALA A 86 9.90 14.91 -10.62
C ALA A 86 10.50 16.08 -9.81
N GLN A 87 11.76 15.96 -9.39
CA GLN A 87 12.51 17.02 -8.72
C GLN A 87 12.68 18.25 -9.62
N ALA A 88 12.96 18.02 -10.92
CA ALA A 88 13.05 19.05 -11.95
C ALA A 88 11.69 19.68 -12.32
N GLY A 89 10.58 19.19 -11.75
CA GLY A 89 9.24 19.70 -12.03
C GLY A 89 8.66 19.25 -13.37
N LEU A 90 9.30 18.27 -14.01
CA LEU A 90 8.86 17.70 -15.29
C LEU A 90 7.82 16.59 -15.12
N LEU A 91 7.82 15.93 -13.96
CA LEU A 91 6.81 14.96 -13.56
C LEU A 91 6.15 15.35 -12.23
N PRO A 92 4.95 14.83 -11.93
CA PRO A 92 4.36 14.98 -10.61
C PRO A 92 5.29 14.44 -9.51
N ARG A 93 5.37 15.15 -8.38
CA ARG A 93 6.14 14.72 -7.21
C ARG A 93 5.53 13.56 -6.44
N THR A 94 4.28 13.22 -6.72
CA THR A 94 3.62 12.06 -6.15
C THR A 94 3.67 10.92 -7.16
N LEU A 95 4.23 9.79 -6.73
CA LEU A 95 4.19 8.53 -7.45
C LEU A 95 3.16 7.62 -6.78
N VAL A 96 2.22 7.09 -7.55
CA VAL A 96 1.23 6.13 -7.07
C VAL A 96 1.52 4.77 -7.71
N VAL A 97 1.89 3.78 -6.91
CA VAL A 97 2.03 2.39 -7.36
C VAL A 97 0.64 1.75 -7.40
N PHE A 98 0.25 1.24 -8.57
CA PHE A 98 -1.01 0.55 -8.77
C PHE A 98 -0.80 -0.67 -9.67
N THR A 99 -0.71 -1.83 -9.03
CA THR A 99 -0.37 -3.10 -9.67
C THR A 99 -1.37 -4.18 -9.28
N ASP A 100 -1.30 -5.32 -9.96
CA ASP A 100 -2.24 -6.42 -9.79
C ASP A 100 -2.27 -6.99 -8.36
N PRO A 101 -3.41 -7.56 -7.95
CA PRO A 101 -3.57 -8.24 -6.65
C PRO A 101 -2.95 -9.65 -6.66
N ASP A 102 -1.84 -9.84 -7.34
CA ASP A 102 -1.16 -11.11 -7.49
C ASP A 102 0.22 -11.10 -6.79
N TRP A 103 1.03 -12.13 -7.05
CA TRP A 103 2.37 -12.22 -6.49
C TRP A 103 3.33 -11.20 -7.13
N GLN A 104 3.31 -11.01 -8.45
CA GLN A 104 4.24 -10.10 -9.14
C GLN A 104 3.97 -8.65 -8.74
N GLY A 105 2.72 -8.22 -8.78
CA GLY A 105 2.29 -6.90 -8.35
C GLY A 105 2.67 -6.62 -6.90
N ARG A 106 2.61 -7.62 -6.01
CA ARG A 106 3.09 -7.49 -4.62
C ARG A 106 4.61 -7.29 -4.54
N MET A 107 5.38 -8.00 -5.36
CA MET A 107 6.83 -7.86 -5.41
C MET A 107 7.23 -6.47 -5.93
N PHE A 108 6.57 -5.98 -6.98
CA PHE A 108 6.76 -4.62 -7.47
C PHE A 108 6.43 -3.57 -6.42
N ARG A 109 5.28 -3.66 -5.73
CA ARG A 109 4.91 -2.73 -4.64
C ARG A 109 5.98 -2.67 -3.55
N THR A 110 6.45 -3.84 -3.12
CA THR A 110 7.52 -3.97 -2.12
C THR A 110 8.81 -3.30 -2.60
N TYR A 111 9.23 -3.58 -3.81
CA TYR A 111 10.48 -3.08 -4.35
C TYR A 111 10.47 -1.58 -4.58
N LEU A 112 9.38 -1.05 -5.12
CA LEU A 112 9.23 0.39 -5.31
C LEU A 112 9.16 1.12 -3.97
N GLU A 113 8.53 0.52 -2.95
CA GLU A 113 8.61 1.03 -1.59
C GLU A 113 10.05 1.06 -1.10
N ASP A 114 10.79 -0.05 -1.18
CA ASP A 114 12.17 -0.12 -0.68
C ASP A 114 13.13 0.80 -1.47
N LEU A 115 12.88 1.01 -2.77
CA LEU A 115 13.71 1.85 -3.63
C LEU A 115 13.53 3.34 -3.36
N PHE A 116 12.28 3.77 -3.18
CA PHE A 116 11.92 5.18 -3.12
C PHE A 116 11.60 5.68 -1.71
N HIS A 117 11.49 4.80 -0.72
CA HIS A 117 11.44 5.22 0.66
C HIS A 117 12.88 5.52 1.09
N PRO A 118 13.32 6.80 1.13
CA PRO A 118 14.59 7.10 1.74
C PRO A 118 14.52 6.62 3.18
N TRP A 119 15.52 5.87 3.60
CA TRP A 119 15.91 5.93 5.00
C TRP A 119 16.26 7.39 5.28
N THR A 120 15.34 8.14 5.89
CA THR A 120 15.66 9.43 6.52
C THR A 120 16.48 9.10 7.75
N GLY A 121 17.74 8.80 7.51
CA GLY A 121 18.66 8.41 8.54
C GLY A 121 19.04 9.54 9.45
N ALA A 122 18.89 9.28 10.74
CA ALA A 122 20.06 9.47 11.57
C ALA A 122 21.21 8.60 11.04
N ALA A 123 22.15 9.24 10.33
CA ALA A 123 23.54 8.84 10.01
C ALA A 123 23.89 8.68 8.51
N ALA A 124 24.42 9.76 7.93
CA ALA A 124 25.35 9.65 6.82
C ALA A 124 26.47 8.63 7.15
N GLY A 125 26.70 7.69 6.23
CA GLY A 125 27.93 6.88 6.17
C GLY A 125 27.74 5.38 6.39
N ALA A 126 27.51 4.62 5.32
CA ALA A 126 28.14 3.32 5.08
C ALA A 126 27.80 2.82 3.68
N ALA A 127 28.81 2.25 3.02
CA ALA A 127 28.82 1.76 1.66
C ALA A 127 27.87 0.57 1.42
N ASP A 128 27.64 0.31 0.13
CA ASP A 128 26.98 -0.86 -0.46
C ASP A 128 27.19 -2.16 0.35
N GLY A 129 26.08 -2.80 0.71
CA GLY A 129 26.01 -4.15 1.27
C GLY A 129 25.04 -5.02 0.46
N PRO A 130 25.34 -6.31 0.26
CA PRO A 130 24.77 -7.13 -0.81
C PRO A 130 23.32 -7.57 -0.53
N GLY A 131 22.56 -7.76 -1.61
CA GLY A 131 21.17 -8.18 -1.60
C GLY A 131 20.92 -9.54 -0.91
N PRO A 132 19.65 -9.84 -0.55
CA PRO A 132 19.32 -11.03 0.21
C PRO A 132 19.59 -12.29 -0.63
N GLY A 133 20.59 -13.06 -0.19
CA GLY A 133 20.95 -14.35 -0.76
C GLY A 133 19.86 -15.40 -0.56
N SER A 134 19.70 -16.20 -1.61
CA SER A 134 19.00 -17.49 -1.66
C SER A 134 19.48 -18.44 -0.56
N ALA A 135 18.56 -18.93 0.28
CA ALA A 135 18.78 -20.09 1.12
C ALA A 135 17.92 -21.25 0.60
N GLU A 136 18.57 -22.24 0.01
CA GLU A 136 18.00 -23.57 -0.25
C GLU A 136 17.80 -24.34 1.08
N PRO A 137 16.90 -25.34 1.12
CA PRO A 137 16.59 -26.08 2.33
C PRO A 137 17.53 -27.27 2.53
N ALA A 138 18.13 -27.38 3.73
CA ALA A 138 18.74 -28.61 4.19
C ALA A 138 17.68 -29.53 4.79
N GLY A 139 17.57 -30.76 4.27
CA GLY A 139 16.78 -31.83 4.85
C GLY A 139 17.52 -32.57 5.98
N ALA A 140 16.75 -33.17 6.88
CA ALA A 140 16.90 -34.54 7.40
C ALA A 140 16.19 -34.70 8.75
N GLY A 141 15.57 -35.86 8.96
CA GLY A 141 15.56 -36.50 10.28
C GLY A 141 14.21 -36.68 10.95
N SER A 142 13.63 -37.86 10.77
CA SER A 142 12.58 -38.42 11.62
C SER A 142 13.07 -38.69 13.04
N ALA A 143 12.22 -38.49 14.05
CA ALA A 143 12.16 -39.37 15.22
C ALA A 143 10.82 -39.20 15.94
N ALA A 144 10.26 -40.33 16.35
CA ALA A 144 8.97 -40.48 17.00
C ALA A 144 9.11 -40.69 18.52
N SER A 145 8.00 -40.40 19.21
CA SER A 145 7.41 -41.15 20.33
C SER A 145 7.76 -40.84 21.80
N ALA A 146 6.69 -41.07 22.60
CA ALA A 146 6.55 -41.18 24.06
C ALA A 146 6.59 -39.87 24.88
N GLY A 147 5.72 -39.59 25.85
CA GLY A 147 4.76 -40.40 26.60
C GLY A 147 4.85 -40.05 28.10
N ALA A 148 3.72 -40.16 28.82
CA ALA A 148 3.50 -39.94 30.28
C ALA A 148 3.28 -38.47 30.72
N ALA A 149 2.09 -38.04 31.15
CA ALA A 149 1.28 -38.44 32.32
C ALA A 149 1.85 -37.97 33.68
N GLY A 150 1.10 -37.13 34.39
CA GLY A 150 1.43 -36.75 35.77
C GLY A 150 0.57 -35.63 36.34
N ARG A 151 -0.30 -35.98 37.29
CA ARG A 151 -1.34 -35.16 37.93
C ARG A 151 -0.77 -34.17 38.97
N GLY A 152 -1.50 -33.08 39.23
CA GLY A 152 -1.36 -32.29 40.47
C GLY A 152 -2.49 -31.28 40.63
N ARG A 153 -3.39 -31.51 41.60
CA ARG A 153 -4.56 -30.67 41.95
C ARG A 153 -4.22 -29.69 43.09
N ARG A 154 -5.13 -28.71 43.23
CA ARG A 154 -5.53 -27.88 44.41
C ARG A 154 -4.80 -26.53 44.54
N ALA A 155 -5.38 -25.45 45.07
CA ALA A 155 -6.74 -24.94 45.27
C ALA A 155 -6.62 -23.59 46.02
N ALA A 156 -7.58 -22.69 45.80
CA ALA A 156 -8.19 -21.73 46.75
C ALA A 156 -7.50 -20.40 47.16
N GLY A 157 -8.36 -19.37 47.27
CA GLY A 157 -8.20 -18.09 48.01
C GLY A 157 -8.55 -16.85 47.17
N ALA A 158 -9.83 -16.48 46.95
CA ALA A 158 -10.70 -15.61 47.79
C ALA A 158 -10.29 -14.12 47.86
N ALA A 159 -11.07 -13.22 47.23
CA ALA A 159 -11.88 -12.14 47.86
C ALA A 159 -11.10 -10.80 48.03
N ALA A 160 -11.63 -9.57 47.97
CA ALA A 160 -12.93 -8.94 47.70
C ALA A 160 -12.73 -7.40 47.58
N GLY A 161 -13.76 -6.68 47.09
CA GLY A 161 -14.02 -5.25 47.34
C GLY A 161 -13.30 -4.25 46.41
N GLY A 162 -13.88 -3.15 45.94
CA GLY A 162 -15.15 -2.48 46.25
C GLY A 162 -15.34 -1.28 45.30
N ALA A 163 -16.57 -0.79 45.21
CA ALA A 163 -17.06 0.24 44.31
C ALA A 163 -16.67 1.68 44.72
N ALA A 164 -16.69 2.62 43.76
CA ALA A 164 -17.19 3.98 43.96
C ALA A 164 -17.48 4.67 42.61
N ALA A 165 -18.49 5.54 42.62
CA ALA A 165 -19.15 6.19 41.50
C ALA A 165 -18.90 7.71 41.48
N GLY A 166 -19.35 8.36 40.39
CA GLY A 166 -19.60 9.81 40.27
C GLY A 166 -18.49 10.57 39.52
N ALA A 167 -18.74 11.61 38.73
CA ALA A 167 -19.96 12.28 38.32
C ALA A 167 -19.66 13.18 37.10
N VAL A 168 -20.75 13.65 36.50
CA VAL A 168 -21.01 14.57 35.39
C VAL A 168 -20.39 15.99 35.44
N ALA A 169 -20.46 16.64 34.26
CA ALA A 169 -20.35 18.07 33.90
C ALA A 169 -18.93 18.58 33.54
N GLY A 170 -18.71 19.41 32.51
CA GLY A 170 -19.62 20.14 31.63
C GLY A 170 -18.86 20.88 30.51
N ASP A 171 -19.70 21.44 29.63
CA ASP A 171 -19.54 22.34 28.49
C ASP A 171 -18.32 23.31 28.45
N ALA A 172 -17.77 23.51 27.24
CA ALA A 172 -17.37 24.83 26.71
C ALA A 172 -16.83 24.71 25.27
N SER A 173 -17.73 24.96 24.32
CA SER A 173 -17.45 25.36 22.95
C SER A 173 -16.55 26.61 22.90
N ALA A 174 -15.46 26.56 22.12
CA ALA A 174 -14.67 27.74 21.75
C ALA A 174 -14.71 27.89 20.21
N PRO A 175 -15.09 29.06 19.67
CA PRO A 175 -15.21 29.28 18.23
C PRO A 175 -13.83 29.39 17.55
N PRO A 176 -13.73 29.08 16.25
CA PRO A 176 -12.48 29.21 15.50
C PRO A 176 -12.12 30.69 15.30
N PRO A 177 -10.82 31.06 15.28
CA PRO A 177 -10.42 32.41 14.94
C PRO A 177 -10.74 32.71 13.47
N VAL A 178 -11.47 33.81 13.29
CA VAL A 178 -11.84 34.40 12.02
C VAL A 178 -10.62 35.02 11.32
N GLY A 179 -10.46 34.69 10.03
CA GLY A 179 -9.98 35.59 8.99
C GLY A 179 -8.54 36.12 9.08
N GLN A 180 -7.60 35.43 8.42
CA GLN A 180 -6.49 36.12 7.76
C GLN A 180 -6.65 35.95 6.25
N GLN A 181 -7.01 37.06 5.60
CA GLN A 181 -7.01 37.24 4.15
C GLN A 181 -5.64 36.85 3.59
N GLN A 182 -5.62 35.81 2.74
CA GLN A 182 -4.44 35.43 2.00
C GLN A 182 -4.28 36.34 0.77
N ASP A 183 -3.21 37.13 0.78
CA ASP A 183 -2.72 37.95 -0.33
C ASP A 183 -2.40 37.06 -1.56
N PRO A 184 -3.02 37.26 -2.73
CA PRO A 184 -2.87 36.40 -3.91
C PRO A 184 -1.54 36.58 -4.67
N GLY A 185 -0.59 37.37 -4.16
CA GLY A 185 0.63 37.75 -4.90
C GLY A 185 1.94 37.03 -4.54
N ARG A 186 2.04 36.29 -3.43
CA ARG A 186 3.32 35.67 -3.02
C ARG A 186 3.44 34.22 -3.51
N ARG A 187 4.20 34.02 -4.60
CA ARG A 187 4.78 32.69 -4.90
C ARG A 187 5.58 32.23 -3.68
N ARG A 188 5.11 31.17 -3.03
CA ARG A 188 5.78 30.53 -1.90
C ARG A 188 7.17 30.11 -2.39
N ALA A 189 8.22 30.65 -1.77
CA ALA A 189 9.59 30.22 -2.02
C ALA A 189 9.67 28.70 -1.81
N VAL A 190 10.17 27.99 -2.81
CA VAL A 190 10.32 26.53 -2.77
C VAL A 190 11.51 26.21 -1.85
N SER A 191 11.22 25.68 -0.67
CA SER A 191 12.25 25.16 0.24
C SER A 191 12.93 23.91 -0.35
N PRO A 192 14.19 23.61 0.03
CA PRO A 192 15.02 22.59 -0.62
C PRO A 192 14.69 21.12 -0.27
N GLU A 193 13.52 20.80 0.27
CA GLU A 193 13.18 19.48 0.83
C GLU A 193 12.16 18.68 -0.02
N GLY A 194 12.44 18.55 -1.32
CA GLY A 194 11.44 18.21 -2.35
C GLY A 194 11.38 16.76 -2.86
N GLY A 195 11.68 15.75 -2.04
CA GLY A 195 11.73 14.34 -2.47
C GLY A 195 10.42 13.78 -3.07
N LEU A 196 10.53 12.70 -3.84
CA LEU A 196 9.40 11.97 -4.43
C LEU A 196 8.54 11.34 -3.31
N VAL A 197 7.23 11.59 -3.34
CA VAL A 197 6.28 10.98 -2.40
C VAL A 197 5.67 9.74 -3.03
N VAL A 198 5.97 8.57 -2.46
CA VAL A 198 5.39 7.30 -2.94
C VAL A 198 4.13 6.94 -2.16
N ARG A 199 3.10 6.55 -2.90
CA ARG A 199 1.84 6.04 -2.37
C ARG A 199 1.48 4.72 -3.05
N HIS A 200 0.71 3.89 -2.37
CA HIS A 200 0.30 2.57 -2.85
C HIS A 200 -1.22 2.49 -2.90
N ALA A 201 -1.75 2.24 -4.09
CA ALA A 201 -3.14 1.89 -4.31
C ALA A 201 -3.25 0.36 -4.41
N PHE A 202 -4.32 -0.18 -3.82
CA PHE A 202 -4.57 -1.63 -3.80
C PHE A 202 -5.86 -1.91 -4.54
N LEU A 203 -5.80 -2.80 -5.52
CA LEU A 203 -6.96 -3.46 -6.11
C LEU A 203 -7.19 -4.75 -5.31
N SER A 204 -8.44 -5.13 -5.06
CA SER A 204 -8.77 -6.46 -4.56
C SER A 204 -9.05 -7.39 -5.72
N VAL A 205 -8.81 -8.69 -5.54
CA VAL A 205 -9.14 -9.73 -6.52
C VAL A 205 -10.58 -9.57 -7.00
N GLU A 206 -11.54 -9.42 -6.09
CA GLU A 206 -12.97 -9.20 -6.42
C GLU A 206 -13.19 -8.07 -7.43
N LEU A 207 -12.41 -6.97 -7.36
CA LEU A 207 -12.58 -5.81 -8.22
C LEU A 207 -11.78 -5.90 -9.52
N GLY A 208 -10.87 -6.87 -9.62
CA GLY A 208 -9.99 -7.09 -10.77
C GLY A 208 -10.27 -8.39 -11.53
N THR A 209 -11.32 -9.13 -11.18
CA THR A 209 -11.66 -10.39 -11.87
C THR A 209 -12.49 -10.12 -13.13
N SER A 210 -12.16 -10.75 -14.25
CA SER A 210 -12.99 -10.75 -15.47
C SER A 210 -14.29 -11.52 -15.26
N GLU A 211 -15.42 -10.90 -15.61
CA GLU A 211 -16.75 -11.54 -15.52
C GLU A 211 -17.10 -12.35 -16.78
N GLU A 212 -16.46 -12.05 -17.91
CA GLU A 212 -16.78 -12.61 -19.22
C GLU A 212 -15.55 -13.24 -19.88
N ASP A 213 -15.79 -14.29 -20.67
CA ASP A 213 -14.80 -14.83 -21.58
C ASP A 213 -14.47 -13.81 -22.67
N SER A 214 -13.19 -13.64 -22.95
CA SER A 214 -12.71 -12.91 -24.12
C SER A 214 -11.91 -13.86 -25.01
N GLY A 215 -11.80 -13.55 -26.30
CA GLY A 215 -10.99 -14.35 -27.23
C GLY A 215 -9.49 -14.47 -26.87
N ARG A 216 -9.04 -13.85 -25.76
CA ARG A 216 -7.67 -13.95 -25.23
C ARG A 216 -7.60 -14.51 -23.81
N HIS A 217 -8.71 -14.57 -23.07
CA HIS A 217 -8.74 -14.88 -21.63
C HIS A 217 -10.08 -15.50 -21.22
N GLU A 218 -10.05 -16.57 -20.44
CA GLU A 218 -11.23 -17.14 -19.80
C GLU A 218 -11.73 -16.20 -18.67
N ALA A 219 -13.03 -16.23 -18.40
CA ALA A 219 -13.61 -15.62 -17.21
C ALA A 219 -12.89 -16.10 -15.94
N GLY A 220 -12.58 -15.18 -15.03
CA GLY A 220 -11.82 -15.47 -13.81
C GLY A 220 -10.38 -14.96 -13.81
N ASN A 221 -9.90 -14.36 -14.91
CA ASN A 221 -8.59 -13.71 -14.93
C ASN A 221 -8.58 -12.45 -14.06
N VAL A 222 -7.49 -12.23 -13.32
CA VAL A 222 -7.38 -11.18 -12.32
C VAL A 222 -6.31 -10.19 -12.72
N GLY A 223 -6.66 -8.90 -12.80
CA GLY A 223 -5.72 -7.83 -13.13
C GLY A 223 -6.37 -6.44 -13.16
N VAL A 224 -5.54 -5.40 -13.19
CA VAL A 224 -6.00 -4.01 -13.31
C VAL A 224 -6.77 -3.79 -14.61
N GLU A 225 -6.45 -4.53 -15.67
CA GLU A 225 -7.13 -4.39 -16.96
C GLU A 225 -8.62 -4.75 -16.95
N HIS A 226 -9.06 -5.50 -15.93
CA HIS A 226 -10.44 -5.94 -15.75
C HIS A 226 -11.23 -5.07 -14.77
N ALA A 227 -10.55 -4.18 -14.03
CA ALA A 227 -11.20 -3.31 -13.07
C ALA A 227 -12.04 -2.22 -13.75
N SER A 228 -13.23 -1.97 -13.19
CA SER A 228 -14.07 -0.88 -13.68
C SER A 228 -13.42 0.50 -13.44
N PRO A 229 -13.70 1.51 -14.27
CA PRO A 229 -13.21 2.87 -14.05
C PRO A 229 -13.51 3.41 -12.64
N ALA A 230 -14.70 3.11 -12.11
CA ALA A 230 -15.10 3.52 -10.76
C ALA A 230 -14.27 2.83 -9.68
N ALA A 231 -13.96 1.54 -9.84
CA ALA A 231 -13.10 0.80 -8.92
C ALA A 231 -11.67 1.37 -8.92
N ILE A 232 -11.08 1.59 -10.10
CA ILE A 232 -9.74 2.20 -10.24
C ILE A 232 -9.71 3.57 -9.55
N GLN A 233 -10.70 4.43 -9.81
CA GLN A 233 -10.80 5.74 -9.14
C GLN A 233 -10.88 5.61 -7.62
N ALA A 234 -11.65 4.65 -7.09
CA ALA A 234 -11.76 4.40 -5.66
C ALA A 234 -10.42 3.93 -5.06
N CYS A 235 -9.71 3.03 -5.73
CA CYS A 235 -8.38 2.56 -5.33
C CYS A 235 -7.36 3.70 -5.29
N LEU A 236 -7.33 4.54 -6.33
CA LEU A 236 -6.40 5.68 -6.43
C LEU A 236 -6.70 6.75 -5.38
N ARG A 237 -7.97 7.04 -5.09
CA ARG A 237 -8.35 7.94 -3.98
C ARG A 237 -7.87 7.43 -2.61
N ARG A 238 -7.80 6.10 -2.45
CA ARG A 238 -7.32 5.44 -1.23
C ARG A 238 -5.82 5.15 -1.24
N ALA A 239 -5.08 5.65 -2.23
CA ALA A 239 -3.63 5.48 -2.27
C ALA A 239 -3.02 6.05 -1.00
N ARG A 240 -2.16 5.27 -0.33
CA ARG A 240 -1.64 5.55 1.03
C ARG A 240 -0.11 5.57 1.06
N PRO A 241 0.54 6.30 1.97
CA PRO A 241 1.99 6.25 2.08
C PRO A 241 2.47 4.85 2.50
N GLY A 242 3.68 4.51 2.12
CA GLY A 242 4.40 3.38 2.72
C GLY A 242 5.24 3.81 3.93
N PHE A 243 5.70 2.83 4.69
CA PHE A 243 6.43 3.01 5.95
C PHE A 243 7.78 2.26 5.97
N GLY A 244 8.25 1.80 4.80
CA GLY A 244 9.51 1.07 4.66
C GLY A 244 9.53 -0.33 5.31
N PRO A 245 10.70 -1.01 5.24
CA PRO A 245 10.85 -2.40 5.70
C PRO A 245 11.06 -2.56 7.21
N SER A 246 11.48 -1.52 7.92
CA SER A 246 11.98 -1.62 9.31
C SER A 246 10.89 -1.49 10.37
N ARG A 247 9.68 -1.06 10.01
CA ARG A 247 8.60 -0.85 10.97
C ARG A 247 8.06 -2.16 11.52
N SER A 248 7.75 -2.19 12.81
CA SER A 248 7.29 -3.40 13.52
C SER A 248 6.15 -3.13 14.51
N ASP A 249 5.44 -2.01 14.37
CA ASP A 249 4.31 -1.58 15.22
C ASP A 249 3.20 -2.64 15.35
N PHE A 250 2.93 -3.39 14.28
CA PHE A 250 1.90 -4.43 14.26
C PHE A 250 2.52 -5.80 14.52
N THR A 251 2.74 -6.14 15.80
CA THR A 251 3.34 -7.42 16.22
C THR A 251 2.35 -8.57 16.24
N SER A 252 2.85 -9.81 16.35
CA SER A 252 1.99 -10.99 16.48
C SER A 252 1.13 -10.95 17.74
N GLU A 253 1.68 -10.43 18.83
CA GLU A 253 1.01 -10.26 20.13
C GLU A 253 -0.13 -9.24 19.98
N ARG A 254 0.11 -8.15 19.26
CA ARG A 254 -0.94 -7.14 18.97
C ARG A 254 -2.07 -7.74 18.15
N LEU A 255 -1.75 -8.43 17.06
CA LEU A 255 -2.74 -9.08 16.20
C LEU A 255 -3.57 -10.13 16.97
N GLN A 256 -2.95 -10.83 17.94
CA GLN A 256 -3.64 -11.78 18.80
C GLN A 256 -4.55 -11.07 19.81
N ALA A 257 -4.06 -10.00 20.45
CA ALA A 257 -4.86 -9.19 21.38
C ALA A 257 -6.09 -8.58 20.71
N ASP A 258 -5.99 -8.17 19.44
CA ASP A 258 -7.10 -7.62 18.67
C ASP A 258 -7.97 -8.69 17.98
N GLY A 259 -7.66 -9.98 18.18
CA GLY A 259 -8.49 -11.09 17.69
C GLY A 259 -8.37 -11.40 16.19
N LEU A 260 -7.36 -10.88 15.50
CA LEU A 260 -7.13 -11.14 14.08
C LEU A 260 -6.46 -12.50 13.83
N VAL A 261 -5.84 -13.07 14.87
CA VAL A 261 -5.20 -14.39 14.90
C VAL A 261 -5.45 -15.08 16.24
N GLY A 262 -5.21 -16.40 16.32
CA GLY A 262 -5.38 -17.15 17.56
C GLY A 262 -6.85 -17.43 17.87
N SER A 263 -7.29 -17.08 19.08
CA SER A 263 -8.65 -17.31 19.58
C SER A 263 -9.44 -16.01 19.73
N TRP A 264 -10.71 -16.02 19.37
CA TRP A 264 -11.62 -14.88 19.50
C TRP A 264 -12.80 -15.24 20.41
N SER A 265 -13.08 -14.40 21.41
CA SER A 265 -14.05 -14.70 22.49
C SER A 265 -15.46 -14.18 22.20
N ASP A 266 -15.60 -13.04 21.51
CA ASP A 266 -16.90 -12.37 21.30
C ASP A 266 -17.57 -12.81 19.98
N LYS A 267 -18.20 -13.98 20.02
CA LYS A 267 -18.87 -14.58 18.85
C LYS A 267 -20.11 -13.81 18.38
N GLU A 268 -20.70 -12.99 19.24
CA GLU A 268 -21.87 -12.16 18.90
C GLU A 268 -21.47 -11.02 17.96
N LYS A 269 -20.30 -10.41 18.18
CA LYS A 269 -19.75 -9.42 17.25
C LYS A 269 -19.29 -10.05 15.94
N VAL A 270 -18.45 -11.08 16.02
CA VAL A 270 -17.89 -11.74 14.84
C VAL A 270 -17.64 -13.22 15.12
N ALA A 271 -18.06 -14.09 14.18
CA ALA A 271 -17.89 -15.54 14.27
C ALA A 271 -16.43 -16.00 14.03
N GLY A 272 -15.54 -15.64 14.96
CA GLY A 272 -14.16 -16.12 15.02
C GLY A 272 -13.12 -15.25 14.30
N PRO A 273 -11.82 -15.56 14.50
CA PRO A 273 -10.70 -14.74 14.06
C PRO A 273 -10.54 -14.72 12.53
N LYS A 274 -10.91 -15.81 11.83
CA LYS A 274 -10.86 -15.86 10.36
C LYS A 274 -11.80 -14.84 9.75
N LEU A 275 -13.09 -14.87 10.13
CA LEU A 275 -14.08 -13.92 9.61
C LEU A 275 -13.73 -12.48 10.01
N ARG A 276 -13.25 -12.25 11.23
CA ARG A 276 -12.80 -10.94 11.69
C ARG A 276 -11.66 -10.42 10.82
N ARG A 277 -10.68 -11.26 10.49
CA ARG A 277 -9.57 -10.91 9.59
C ARG A 277 -10.03 -10.64 8.16
N VAL A 278 -10.96 -11.43 7.61
CA VAL A 278 -11.56 -11.16 6.29
C VAL A 278 -12.20 -9.78 6.25
N ARG A 279 -13.07 -9.48 7.22
CA ARG A 279 -13.74 -8.17 7.29
C ARG A 279 -12.75 -7.02 7.50
N PHE A 280 -11.74 -7.24 8.33
CA PHE A 280 -10.66 -6.29 8.57
C PHE A 280 -9.86 -5.98 7.30
N CYS A 281 -9.39 -7.00 6.56
CA CYS A 281 -8.71 -6.83 5.28
C CYS A 281 -9.59 -6.10 4.25
N ARG A 282 -10.88 -6.49 4.15
CA ARG A 282 -11.84 -5.83 3.27
C ARG A 282 -12.02 -4.35 3.62
N ALA A 283 -12.15 -4.01 4.90
CA ALA A 283 -12.25 -2.63 5.35
C ALA A 283 -11.01 -1.80 4.99
N LEU A 284 -9.83 -2.41 5.09
CA LEU A 284 -8.57 -1.84 4.63
C LEU A 284 -8.48 -1.66 3.11
N GLY A 285 -9.32 -2.36 2.34
CA GLY A 285 -9.31 -2.35 0.87
C GLY A 285 -8.21 -3.23 0.29
N ILE A 286 -7.90 -4.35 0.95
CA ILE A 286 -6.97 -5.38 0.48
C ILE A 286 -7.64 -6.75 0.55
N ASP A 287 -7.09 -7.70 -0.20
CA ASP A 287 -7.54 -9.09 -0.13
C ASP A 287 -7.26 -9.74 1.24
N GLU A 288 -7.97 -10.83 1.51
CA GLU A 288 -7.74 -11.61 2.72
C GLU A 288 -6.29 -12.11 2.76
N VAL A 289 -5.57 -11.75 3.82
CA VAL A 289 -4.25 -12.30 4.09
C VAL A 289 -4.40 -13.53 4.99
N GLY A 290 -4.05 -14.71 4.46
CA GLY A 290 -4.36 -15.99 5.09
C GLY A 290 -3.63 -16.31 6.40
N ASN A 291 -2.51 -15.65 6.71
CA ASN A 291 -1.78 -15.88 7.95
C ASN A 291 -1.34 -14.57 8.64
N GLY A 292 -1.21 -14.64 9.97
CA GLY A 292 -0.88 -13.49 10.82
C GLY A 292 0.47 -12.83 10.50
N LYS A 293 1.50 -13.63 10.20
CA LYS A 293 2.83 -13.10 9.88
C LYS A 293 2.82 -12.29 8.58
N ALA A 294 2.10 -12.77 7.56
CA ALA A 294 1.93 -12.07 6.30
C ALA A 294 1.10 -10.78 6.49
N LEU A 295 0.05 -10.83 7.32
CA LEU A 295 -0.77 -9.66 7.63
C LEU A 295 0.06 -8.58 8.34
N ALA A 296 0.80 -8.97 9.39
CA ALA A 296 1.72 -8.07 10.09
C ALA A 296 2.72 -7.40 9.13
N LYS A 297 3.31 -8.15 8.18
CA LYS A 297 4.21 -7.59 7.18
C LYS A 297 3.54 -6.54 6.29
N VAL A 298 2.33 -6.83 5.79
CA VAL A 298 1.58 -5.90 4.94
C VAL A 298 1.18 -4.65 5.73
N LEU A 299 0.67 -4.82 6.95
CA LEU A 299 0.29 -3.74 7.85
C LEU A 299 1.49 -2.82 8.13
N ASN A 300 2.61 -3.39 8.55
CA ASN A 300 3.83 -2.64 8.85
C ASN A 300 4.42 -1.96 7.61
N ARG A 301 4.18 -2.44 6.40
CA ARG A 301 4.65 -1.75 5.20
C ARG A 301 3.76 -0.61 4.75
N PHE A 302 2.44 -0.73 4.88
CA PHE A 302 1.54 0.13 4.11
C PHE A 302 0.40 0.78 4.91
N PHE A 303 0.23 0.47 6.20
CA PHE A 303 -0.95 0.91 6.95
C PHE A 303 -0.61 1.72 8.18
N SER A 304 -1.33 2.82 8.40
CA SER A 304 -1.23 3.61 9.62
C SER A 304 -1.98 2.95 10.79
N ALA A 305 -1.65 3.36 12.03
CA ALA A 305 -2.41 2.95 13.21
C ALA A 305 -3.88 3.41 13.15
N GLN A 306 -4.16 4.56 12.52
CA GLN A 306 -5.51 5.06 12.33
C GLN A 306 -6.33 4.17 11.40
N GLU A 307 -5.78 3.79 10.25
CA GLU A 307 -6.45 2.87 9.31
C GLU A 307 -6.67 1.50 9.95
N TYR A 308 -5.70 1.01 10.71
CA TYR A 308 -5.82 -0.22 11.47
C TYR A 308 -6.99 -0.17 12.47
N ALA A 309 -7.07 0.88 13.29
CA ALA A 309 -8.16 1.05 14.25
C ALA A 309 -9.52 1.18 13.57
N ALA A 310 -9.61 1.95 12.48
CA ALA A 310 -10.84 2.10 11.70
C ALA A 310 -11.31 0.77 11.09
N ALA A 311 -10.38 -0.05 10.57
CA ALA A 311 -10.71 -1.36 10.02
C ALA A 311 -11.13 -2.37 11.08
N LEU A 312 -10.57 -2.31 12.30
CA LEU A 312 -11.04 -3.13 13.41
C LEU A 312 -12.49 -2.79 13.79
N ALA A 313 -12.81 -1.50 13.89
CA ALA A 313 -14.18 -1.06 14.16
C ALA A 313 -15.15 -1.51 13.05
N ALA A 314 -14.77 -1.36 11.78
CA ALA A 314 -15.57 -1.81 10.65
C ALA A 314 -15.77 -3.34 10.63
N ALA A 315 -14.76 -4.11 11.02
CA ALA A 315 -14.83 -5.56 11.08
C ALA A 315 -15.87 -6.06 12.10
N GLU A 316 -16.01 -5.36 13.22
CA GLU A 316 -17.04 -5.63 14.24
C GLU A 316 -18.44 -5.26 13.76
N ALA A 317 -18.59 -4.08 13.18
CA ALA A 317 -19.88 -3.59 12.72
C ALA A 317 -20.44 -4.36 11.50
N GLY A 318 -19.60 -5.16 10.82
CA GLY A 318 -19.97 -5.82 9.56
C GLY A 318 -20.15 -4.84 8.40
N LEU A 319 -19.65 -3.62 8.54
CA LEU A 319 -19.79 -2.55 7.56
C LEU A 319 -18.91 -2.79 6.34
N GLN A 320 -19.45 -2.49 5.16
CA GLN A 320 -18.72 -2.55 3.90
C GLN A 320 -17.82 -1.30 3.74
N PRO A 321 -16.65 -1.42 3.09
CA PRO A 321 -15.81 -0.26 2.81
C PRO A 321 -16.56 0.76 1.94
N GLY A 322 -16.76 1.99 2.45
CA GLY A 322 -17.48 3.07 1.76
C GLY A 322 -18.67 3.67 2.53
N GLN A 323 -19.01 3.14 3.71
CA GLN A 323 -20.04 3.69 4.59
C GLN A 323 -19.47 4.58 5.73
N GLN A 324 -18.37 5.29 5.49
CA GLN A 324 -17.90 6.35 6.40
C GLN A 324 -18.31 7.70 5.80
N ALA A 325 -18.94 8.53 6.64
CA ALA A 325 -19.53 9.83 6.31
C ALA A 325 -18.52 10.83 5.75
#